data_AF-A0A179G5N9-F1
#
_entry.id   AF-A0A179G5N9-F1
#
_cell.length_a   1.000
_cell.length_b   1.000
_cell.length_c   1.000
_cell.angle_alpha   90.00
_cell.angle_beta   90.00
_cell.angle_gamma   90.00
#
_symmetry.space_group_name_H-M   'P 1'
#
loop_
_entity.id
_entity.type
_entity.pdbx_description
1 polymer ?
#
loop_
_entity_poly.entity_id
_entity_poly.type
_entity_poly.pdbx_seq_one_letter_code
_entity_poly.pdbx_strand_id
1 'polypeptide(L)'
;MSAPAVSAGQSQNATFRDKEKPMAVRSSNIVAARAVADAIRTSLGPRGMDKMIRSGKGETIITNDGHTMLKSMSVMHPTAKMLVNLAGAQDVEAGDGTTSVVVICGSLLGAADRLLSKGIHPSVISESFQRASAAAVEVLHDMSQPITLSDTSALLQAANTSLSSKIVSQYSNLLGPMAVNAVTKVIDVKTADNVDLRNIRIVKKVGGTIEDSELVPGLVLNQPVLKNAGGPIRMEKARIGLIQFQLSPPKPDMENTIQVNDYRQMDKIVKEERLYLLNMAKKIKKAKCNVLLIQKSILRDAVNDLSLHFLAKLGILAIKDIERDEVEFICKSTGCKPIADIDSFTEDKLGYAELVEEAESAGSRMVKVTGAKATGKTVSIVVRGANSLILEEAERSLHDALCVMRCLVKKKALIAGGGAAEIEIAAQLSKQARSLTGTEAICWKAFADAMEVVPTTLAENAGLNSIKVVTDLRHRHEMGEKNAGVSIKSGGVNTNISKENVLQPLLVSTSAIELAAETLKQERAQRAKAIATEAEKALEAVKKRASAYQEERRRQNAAKLARQLKMVIELVEKRKQIENKMLEIVKDVHSTMEEVEEMMLEGYKGRYRDAKASLKAFNARVHQGKE
;
A
#
# COMPACT_ATOMS: atom_id res chain seq x y z
N MET A 1 21.10 64.81 47.19
CA MET A 1 20.60 63.47 46.81
C MET A 1 20.84 63.30 45.31
N SER A 2 21.64 62.31 44.92
CA SER A 2 21.94 62.01 43.52
C SER A 2 22.63 60.64 43.46
N ALA A 3 21.89 59.59 43.12
CA ALA A 3 22.43 58.24 42.98
C ALA A 3 23.03 58.03 41.56
N PRO A 4 24.15 57.30 41.42
CA PRO A 4 24.78 57.07 40.12
C PRO A 4 24.02 56.03 39.28
N ALA A 5 24.17 56.12 37.96
CA ALA A 5 23.60 55.15 37.03
C ALA A 5 24.31 53.80 37.11
N VAL A 6 23.56 52.70 37.22
CA VAL A 6 24.09 51.33 37.18
C VAL A 6 24.24 50.89 35.73
N SER A 7 25.41 50.39 35.35
CA SER A 7 25.73 49.95 33.99
C SER A 7 24.97 48.67 33.63
N ALA A 8 24.14 48.75 32.59
CA ALA A 8 23.46 47.59 32.01
C ALA A 8 24.48 46.71 31.23
N GLY A 9 25.07 45.73 31.91
CA GLY A 9 25.95 44.74 31.30
C GLY A 9 25.22 43.93 30.23
N GLN A 10 25.49 44.21 28.96
CA GLN A 10 24.88 43.49 27.84
C GLN A 10 25.44 42.06 27.76
N SER A 11 24.63 41.08 28.13
CA SER A 11 24.90 39.66 27.88
C SER A 11 24.69 39.32 26.39
N GLN A 12 25.59 39.77 25.52
CA GLN A 12 25.59 39.49 24.08
C GLN A 12 25.97 38.03 23.75
N ASN A 13 25.25 37.05 24.30
CA ASN A 13 25.24 35.67 23.81
C ASN A 13 24.09 35.50 22.81
N ALA A 14 24.43 35.31 21.54
CA ALA A 14 23.51 35.49 20.41
C ALA A 14 22.51 34.34 20.19
N THR A 15 21.50 34.62 19.35
CA THR A 15 20.56 33.67 18.72
C THR A 15 19.48 33.01 19.60
N PHE A 16 18.57 33.81 20.16
CA PHE A 16 17.25 33.32 20.56
C PHE A 16 16.08 34.23 20.15
N ARG A 17 15.34 33.79 19.14
CA ARG A 17 13.88 33.87 18.95
C ARG A 17 13.48 32.88 17.83
N ASP A 18 12.19 32.58 17.69
CA ASP A 18 11.59 31.62 16.73
C ASP A 18 11.98 30.12 16.84
N LYS A 19 12.59 29.67 17.94
CA LYS A 19 12.87 28.24 18.20
C LYS A 19 11.68 27.42 18.73
N GLU A 20 10.59 28.06 19.16
CA GLU A 20 9.45 27.41 19.82
C GLU A 20 8.57 26.58 18.85
N LYS A 21 8.17 27.16 17.70
CA LYS A 21 7.29 26.47 16.73
C LYS A 21 7.87 25.11 16.26
N PRO A 22 9.17 24.97 15.94
CA PRO A 22 9.77 23.67 15.63
C PRO A 22 9.80 22.67 16.78
N MET A 23 9.78 23.13 18.04
CA MET A 23 9.77 22.27 19.23
C MET A 23 8.35 21.78 19.55
N ALA A 24 7.36 22.69 19.54
CA ALA A 24 5.96 22.37 19.75
C ALA A 24 5.42 21.34 18.74
N VAL A 25 5.80 21.46 17.46
CA VAL A 25 5.43 20.47 16.41
C VAL A 25 6.00 19.07 16.72
N ARG A 26 7.24 18.97 17.21
CA ARG A 26 7.82 17.66 17.57
C ARG A 26 7.11 17.03 18.76
N SER A 27 6.84 17.80 19.81
CA SER A 27 6.10 17.30 20.98
C SER A 27 4.67 16.87 20.59
N SER A 28 3.98 17.65 19.75
CA SER A 28 2.67 17.28 19.18
C SER A 28 2.73 15.97 18.39
N ASN A 29 3.75 15.77 17.54
CA ASN A 29 3.96 14.54 16.79
C ASN A 29 4.19 13.33 17.70
N ILE A 30 5.05 13.48 18.71
CA ILE A 30 5.37 12.44 19.70
C ILE A 30 4.14 12.08 20.52
N VAL A 31 3.38 13.06 21.01
CA VAL A 31 2.15 12.82 21.78
C VAL A 31 1.09 12.11 20.93
N ALA A 32 0.88 12.52 19.68
CA ALA A 32 -0.08 11.88 18.78
C ALA A 32 0.32 10.43 18.43
N ALA A 33 1.60 10.17 18.18
CA ALA A 33 2.11 8.83 17.91
C ALA A 33 2.05 7.93 19.16
N ARG A 34 2.44 8.46 20.32
CA ARG A 34 2.37 7.75 21.59
C ARG A 34 0.95 7.39 21.99
N ALA A 35 -0.02 8.29 21.82
CA ALA A 35 -1.43 8.01 22.11
C ALA A 35 -1.98 6.82 21.30
N VAL A 36 -1.49 6.63 20.07
CA VAL A 36 -1.82 5.47 19.23
C VAL A 36 -1.10 4.21 19.70
N ALA A 37 0.18 4.29 20.09
CA ALA A 37 0.90 3.17 20.69
C ALA A 37 0.27 2.69 22.02
N ASP A 38 -0.11 3.62 22.90
CA ASP A 38 -0.77 3.34 24.18
C ASP A 38 -2.19 2.73 24.00
N ALA A 39 -2.87 2.98 22.88
CA ALA A 39 -4.13 2.30 22.55
C ALA A 39 -3.91 0.81 22.18
N ILE A 40 -2.90 0.52 21.35
CA ILE A 40 -2.61 -0.82 20.82
C ILE A 40 -1.87 -1.69 21.86
N ARG A 41 -1.09 -1.07 22.77
CA ARG A 41 -0.46 -1.69 23.95
C ARG A 41 -1.36 -2.68 24.70
N THR A 42 -2.67 -2.41 24.74
CA THR A 42 -3.67 -3.26 25.41
C THR A 42 -4.06 -4.54 24.64
N SER A 43 -3.49 -4.82 23.46
CA SER A 43 -3.55 -6.12 22.78
C SER A 43 -2.21 -6.89 22.78
N LEU A 44 -1.14 -6.36 23.39
CA LEU A 44 0.16 -7.05 23.39
C LEU A 44 0.18 -8.29 24.31
N GLY A 45 0.62 -9.42 23.74
CA GLY A 45 0.85 -10.68 24.46
C GLY A 45 -0.39 -11.54 24.69
N PRO A 46 -0.27 -12.75 25.27
CA PRO A 46 -1.35 -13.73 25.36
C PRO A 46 -2.42 -13.45 26.43
N ARG A 47 -2.44 -12.23 27.00
CA ARG A 47 -3.57 -11.66 27.75
C ARG A 47 -4.01 -10.29 27.20
N GLY A 48 -3.51 -9.92 26.03
CA GLY A 48 -4.00 -8.77 25.27
C GLY A 48 -5.47 -8.94 24.90
N MET A 49 -6.23 -7.85 24.91
CA MET A 49 -7.65 -7.84 24.57
C MET A 49 -7.86 -7.48 23.10
N ASP A 50 -8.56 -8.35 22.36
CA ASP A 50 -8.98 -8.10 20.98
C ASP A 50 -9.80 -6.81 20.86
N LYS A 51 -9.70 -6.13 19.71
CA LYS A 51 -10.48 -4.91 19.44
C LYS A 51 -11.57 -5.17 18.40
N MET A 52 -12.80 -4.80 18.75
CA MET A 52 -13.92 -4.72 17.81
C MET A 52 -13.94 -3.32 17.18
N ILE A 53 -13.67 -3.25 15.87
CA ILE A 53 -13.68 -2.03 15.08
C ILE A 53 -14.87 -2.08 14.14
N ARG A 54 -15.75 -1.07 14.19
CA ARG A 54 -16.86 -0.92 13.23
C ARG A 54 -16.52 0.14 12.19
N SER A 55 -16.42 -0.28 10.93
CA SER A 55 -16.27 0.58 9.77
C SER A 55 -17.47 1.52 9.59
N GLY A 56 -17.28 2.66 8.93
CA GLY A 56 -18.36 3.58 8.57
C GLY A 56 -19.44 2.96 7.67
N LYS A 57 -19.15 1.82 7.01
CA LYS A 57 -20.11 1.02 6.24
C LYS A 57 -20.96 0.06 7.09
N GLY A 58 -20.78 0.02 8.42
CA GLY A 58 -21.44 -0.91 9.33
C GLY A 58 -20.74 -2.27 9.51
N GLU A 59 -19.83 -2.63 8.60
CA GLU A 59 -18.94 -3.79 8.67
C GLU A 59 -18.13 -3.80 9.97
N THR A 60 -18.13 -4.93 10.68
CA THR A 60 -17.44 -5.12 11.96
C THR A 60 -16.27 -6.06 11.79
N ILE A 61 -15.08 -5.67 12.24
CA ILE A 61 -13.89 -6.53 12.32
C ILE A 61 -13.55 -6.70 13.79
N ILE A 62 -13.28 -7.93 14.21
CA ILE A 62 -12.67 -8.25 15.51
C ILE A 62 -11.27 -8.76 15.20
N THR A 63 -10.24 -8.21 15.87
CA THR A 63 -8.86 -8.66 15.68
C THR A 63 -7.94 -8.32 16.85
N ASN A 64 -6.87 -9.11 17.00
CA ASN A 64 -5.76 -8.84 17.93
C ASN A 64 -4.58 -8.10 17.25
N ASP A 65 -4.42 -8.29 15.93
CA ASP A 65 -3.26 -7.82 15.15
C ASP A 65 -3.19 -6.29 15.05
N GLY A 66 -2.05 -5.74 15.48
CA GLY A 66 -1.75 -4.32 15.45
C GLY A 66 -1.77 -3.71 14.03
N HIS A 67 -1.40 -4.44 12.97
CA HIS A 67 -1.47 -3.90 11.60
C HIS A 67 -2.92 -3.76 11.13
N THR A 68 -3.72 -4.81 11.25
CA THR A 68 -5.15 -4.82 10.90
C THR A 68 -5.91 -3.79 11.71
N MET A 69 -5.66 -3.68 13.02
CA MET A 69 -6.20 -2.61 13.87
C MET A 69 -5.88 -1.22 13.30
N LEU A 70 -4.59 -0.92 13.09
CA LEU A 70 -4.12 0.38 12.58
C LEU A 70 -4.65 0.73 11.19
N LYS A 71 -4.84 -0.27 10.33
CA LYS A 71 -5.35 -0.16 8.96
C LYS A 71 -6.86 0.07 8.92
N SER A 72 -7.60 -0.51 9.86
CA SER A 72 -9.04 -0.31 10.03
C SER A 72 -9.39 1.00 10.76
N MET A 73 -8.47 1.53 11.59
CA MET A 73 -8.62 2.84 12.23
C MET A 73 -8.41 3.98 11.24
N SER A 74 -9.36 4.93 11.17
CA SER A 74 -9.28 6.11 10.29
C SER A 74 -8.34 7.19 10.86
N VAL A 75 -7.04 6.90 10.87
CA VAL A 75 -5.99 7.73 11.46
C VAL A 75 -5.74 9.01 10.64
N MET A 76 -6.11 10.17 11.21
CA MET A 76 -5.95 11.49 10.59
C MET A 76 -4.54 12.09 10.72
N HIS A 77 -3.82 11.82 11.82
CA HIS A 77 -2.54 12.50 12.10
C HIS A 77 -1.38 11.87 11.28
N PRO A 78 -0.55 12.66 10.54
CA PRO A 78 0.51 12.12 9.68
C PRO A 78 1.49 11.18 10.40
N THR A 79 1.97 11.57 11.59
CA THR A 79 2.90 10.74 12.40
C THR A 79 2.27 9.43 12.87
N ALA A 80 0.95 9.40 13.08
CA ALA A 80 0.25 8.17 13.44
C ALA A 80 0.03 7.29 12.19
N LYS A 81 -0.18 7.89 11.00
CA LYS A 81 -0.17 7.14 9.73
C LYS A 81 1.21 6.55 9.40
N MET A 82 2.30 7.16 9.90
CA MET A 82 3.63 6.55 9.85
C MET A 82 3.70 5.25 10.68
N LEU A 83 3.01 5.17 11.83
CA LEU A 83 2.90 3.92 12.60
C LEU A 83 2.08 2.84 11.88
N VAL A 84 1.03 3.20 11.13
CA VAL A 84 0.28 2.27 10.26
C VAL A 84 1.23 1.63 9.22
N ASN A 85 2.08 2.44 8.60
CA ASN A 85 3.07 1.99 7.63
C ASN A 85 4.18 1.12 8.28
N LEU A 86 4.61 1.48 9.49
CA LEU A 86 5.60 0.71 10.27
C LEU A 86 5.09 -0.70 10.59
N ALA A 87 3.85 -0.82 11.09
CA ALA A 87 3.21 -2.11 11.33
C ALA A 87 3.08 -2.93 10.03
N GLY A 88 2.78 -2.28 8.90
CA GLY A 88 2.71 -2.92 7.58
C GLY A 88 4.07 -3.36 7.01
N ALA A 89 5.17 -2.70 7.39
CA ALA A 89 6.52 -3.14 7.01
C ALA A 89 6.92 -4.40 7.79
N GLN A 90 6.67 -4.41 9.11
CA GLN A 90 6.85 -5.58 9.98
C GLN A 90 6.01 -6.79 9.50
N ASP A 91 4.76 -6.56 9.11
CA ASP A 91 3.85 -7.56 8.54
C ASP A 91 4.43 -8.21 7.26
N VAL A 92 4.84 -7.38 6.29
CA VAL A 92 5.41 -7.86 5.02
C VAL A 92 6.74 -8.58 5.20
N GLU A 93 7.65 -8.09 6.06
CA GLU A 93 8.98 -8.69 6.25
C GLU A 93 8.94 -9.94 7.14
N ALA A 94 8.37 -9.80 8.34
CA ALA A 94 8.33 -10.83 9.37
C ALA A 94 6.95 -11.49 9.44
N GLY A 95 5.88 -10.70 9.58
CA GLY A 95 4.50 -11.18 9.75
C GLY A 95 4.18 -11.71 11.14
N ASP A 96 4.91 -11.19 12.14
CA ASP A 96 4.58 -11.24 13.57
C ASP A 96 5.24 -10.02 14.25
N GLY A 97 4.82 -9.66 15.46
CA GLY A 97 5.34 -8.50 16.20
C GLY A 97 4.82 -7.13 15.71
N THR A 98 3.76 -7.12 14.88
CA THR A 98 3.10 -5.89 14.36
C THR A 98 2.66 -4.93 15.47
N THR A 99 2.20 -5.48 16.61
CA THR A 99 1.91 -4.69 17.82
C THR A 99 3.20 -4.25 18.53
N SER A 100 4.17 -5.15 18.70
CA SER A 100 5.43 -4.91 19.41
C SER A 100 6.23 -3.74 18.80
N VAL A 101 6.39 -3.70 17.48
CA VAL A 101 7.15 -2.65 16.78
C VAL A 101 6.55 -1.25 17.01
N VAL A 102 5.22 -1.14 17.10
CA VAL A 102 4.53 0.13 17.36
C VAL A 102 4.67 0.56 18.82
N VAL A 103 4.60 -0.38 19.77
CA VAL A 103 4.81 -0.11 21.21
C VAL A 103 6.27 0.30 21.49
N ILE A 104 7.25 -0.39 20.89
CA ILE A 104 8.68 -0.02 20.96
C ILE A 104 8.91 1.38 20.36
N CYS A 105 8.36 1.67 19.17
CA CYS A 105 8.47 2.99 18.55
C CYS A 105 7.84 4.09 19.42
N GLY A 106 6.68 3.85 20.05
CA GLY A 106 6.04 4.78 20.99
C GLY A 106 6.89 5.04 22.24
N SER A 107 7.53 4.01 22.79
CA SER A 107 8.47 4.12 23.91
C SER A 107 9.72 4.93 23.56
N LEU A 108 10.32 4.65 22.39
CA LEU A 108 11.49 5.38 21.89
C LEU A 108 11.19 6.86 21.58
N LEU A 109 10.00 7.18 21.07
CA LEU A 109 9.53 8.57 20.95
C LEU A 109 9.40 9.25 22.33
N GLY A 110 8.88 8.56 23.34
CA GLY A 110 8.82 9.04 24.72
C GLY A 110 10.20 9.14 25.41
N ALA A 111 11.20 8.35 24.99
CA ALA A 111 12.59 8.53 25.37
C ALA A 111 13.21 9.76 24.69
N ALA A 112 12.96 9.96 23.39
CA ALA A 112 13.42 11.13 22.65
C ALA A 112 12.87 12.45 23.23
N ASP A 113 11.59 12.52 23.60
CA ASP A 113 10.99 13.72 24.22
C ASP A 113 11.67 14.11 25.55
N ARG A 114 12.02 13.12 26.38
CA ARG A 114 12.81 13.30 27.62
C ARG A 114 14.25 13.78 27.35
N LEU A 115 14.82 13.48 26.18
CA LEU A 115 16.15 13.94 25.77
C LEU A 115 16.10 15.34 25.11
N LEU A 116 15.07 15.62 24.32
CA LEU A 116 14.78 16.94 23.75
C LEU A 116 14.51 17.97 24.84
N SER A 117 13.78 17.59 25.88
CA SER A 117 13.53 18.40 27.08
C SER A 117 14.80 18.74 27.87
N LYS A 118 15.87 17.95 27.71
CA LYS A 118 17.21 18.22 28.25
C LYS A 118 18.10 19.07 27.32
N GLY A 119 17.54 19.57 26.21
CA GLY A 119 18.25 20.39 25.22
C GLY A 119 19.13 19.63 24.23
N ILE A 120 19.11 18.29 24.22
CA ILE A 120 19.93 17.50 23.30
C ILE A 120 19.42 17.67 21.86
N HIS A 121 20.32 17.96 20.92
CA HIS A 121 19.92 18.24 19.53
C HIS A 121 19.36 16.97 18.84
N PRO A 122 18.17 17.02 18.21
CA PRO A 122 17.50 15.81 17.69
C PRO A 122 18.32 14.94 16.74
N SER A 123 19.22 15.52 15.94
CA SER A 123 20.08 14.72 15.05
C SER A 123 21.03 13.80 15.82
N VAL A 124 21.53 14.22 16.98
CA VAL A 124 22.38 13.39 17.86
C VAL A 124 21.56 12.24 18.45
N ILE A 125 20.30 12.50 18.81
CA ILE A 125 19.37 11.47 19.31
C ILE A 125 19.11 10.42 18.21
N SER A 126 18.71 10.84 17.01
CA SER A 126 18.45 9.92 15.88
C SER A 126 19.67 9.08 15.50
N GLU A 127 20.87 9.66 15.51
CA GLU A 127 22.10 8.94 15.17
C GLU A 127 22.53 7.99 16.30
N SER A 128 22.47 8.43 17.57
CA SER A 128 22.75 7.58 18.73
C SER A 128 21.80 6.38 18.78
N PHE A 129 20.50 6.59 18.52
CA PHE A 129 19.51 5.52 18.48
C PHE A 129 19.75 4.56 17.31
N GLN A 130 20.23 5.02 16.14
CA GLN A 130 20.60 4.10 15.06
C GLN A 130 21.83 3.25 15.42
N ARG A 131 22.84 3.82 16.09
CA ARG A 131 24.00 3.04 16.56
C ARG A 131 23.62 2.04 17.67
N ALA A 132 22.78 2.46 18.62
CA ALA A 132 22.25 1.57 19.67
C ALA A 132 21.36 0.45 19.11
N SER A 133 20.59 0.72 18.04
CA SER A 133 19.83 -0.29 17.30
C SER A 133 20.72 -1.35 16.66
N ALA A 134 21.87 -0.98 16.09
CA ALA A 134 22.81 -1.94 15.52
C ALA A 134 23.42 -2.84 16.61
N ALA A 135 23.88 -2.24 17.72
CA ALA A 135 24.39 -2.99 18.87
C ALA A 135 23.32 -3.90 19.52
N ALA A 136 22.05 -3.50 19.52
CA ALA A 136 20.94 -4.35 19.97
C ALA A 136 20.74 -5.59 19.07
N VAL A 137 20.94 -5.44 17.75
CA VAL A 137 20.88 -6.56 16.79
C VAL A 137 22.05 -7.52 16.99
N GLU A 138 23.26 -7.03 17.27
CA GLU A 138 24.41 -7.86 17.66
C GLU A 138 24.11 -8.68 18.93
N VAL A 139 23.58 -8.04 19.99
CA VAL A 139 23.16 -8.72 21.24
C VAL A 139 22.08 -9.78 20.99
N LEU A 140 21.13 -9.52 20.09
CA LEU A 140 20.12 -10.53 19.69
C LEU A 140 20.74 -11.73 18.97
N HIS A 141 21.75 -11.50 18.10
CA HIS A 141 22.47 -12.58 17.44
C HIS A 141 23.27 -13.43 18.45
N ASP A 142 23.96 -12.81 19.42
CA ASP A 142 24.70 -13.48 20.51
C ASP A 142 23.79 -14.25 21.51
N MET A 143 22.51 -13.92 21.57
CA MET A 143 21.51 -14.64 22.37
C MET A 143 20.82 -15.77 21.59
N SER A 144 20.98 -15.82 20.26
CA SER A 144 20.17 -16.66 19.40
C SER A 144 20.62 -18.13 19.37
N GLN A 145 19.63 -19.04 19.36
CA GLN A 145 19.83 -20.48 19.29
C GLN A 145 19.62 -20.93 17.83
N PRO A 146 20.67 -21.39 17.12
CA PRO A 146 20.54 -21.84 15.73
C PRO A 146 19.75 -23.15 15.66
N ILE A 147 18.83 -23.25 14.70
CA ILE A 147 17.97 -24.43 14.49
C ILE A 147 18.18 -25.05 13.11
N THR A 148 17.85 -26.34 12.99
CA THR A 148 17.82 -27.04 11.69
C THR A 148 16.36 -27.26 11.27
N LEU A 149 16.03 -27.01 10.00
CA LEU A 149 14.66 -27.13 9.47
C LEU A 149 14.07 -28.56 9.50
N SER A 150 14.86 -29.56 9.91
CA SER A 150 14.40 -30.92 10.19
C SER A 150 13.78 -31.10 11.58
N ASP A 151 14.01 -30.17 12.52
CA ASP A 151 13.40 -30.20 13.85
C ASP A 151 11.97 -29.66 13.79
N THR A 152 11.03 -30.57 13.53
CA THR A 152 9.60 -30.26 13.54
C THR A 152 9.10 -29.83 14.92
N SER A 153 9.79 -30.18 16.02
CA SER A 153 9.38 -29.80 17.37
C SER A 153 9.60 -28.31 17.63
N ALA A 154 10.79 -27.78 17.32
CA ALA A 154 11.09 -26.36 17.43
C ALA A 154 10.18 -25.49 16.52
N LEU A 155 9.90 -25.96 15.30
CA LEU A 155 8.97 -25.31 14.38
C LEU A 155 7.52 -25.27 14.95
N LEU A 156 7.05 -26.39 15.52
CA LEU A 156 5.73 -26.45 16.19
C LEU A 156 5.64 -25.53 17.41
N GLN A 157 6.69 -25.44 18.22
CA GLN A 157 6.73 -24.56 19.39
C GLN A 157 6.65 -23.08 19.01
N ALA A 158 7.39 -22.65 17.98
CA ALA A 158 7.33 -21.28 17.48
C ALA A 158 5.96 -20.95 16.84
N ALA A 159 5.38 -21.87 16.05
CA ALA A 159 4.04 -21.71 15.49
C ALA A 159 2.97 -21.58 16.60
N ASN A 160 3.00 -22.47 17.60
CA ASN A 160 2.07 -22.44 18.72
C ASN A 160 2.25 -21.18 19.59
N THR A 161 3.48 -20.66 19.72
CA THR A 161 3.75 -19.40 20.44
C THR A 161 3.03 -18.23 19.77
N SER A 162 3.12 -18.07 18.46
CA SER A 162 2.44 -16.98 17.72
C SER A 162 0.91 -17.11 17.72
N LEU A 163 0.38 -18.34 17.74
CA LEU A 163 -1.07 -18.60 17.84
C LEU A 163 -1.62 -18.38 19.26
N SER A 164 -0.76 -18.36 20.29
CA SER A 164 -1.19 -18.37 21.70
C SER A 164 -1.91 -17.12 22.19
N SER A 165 -1.78 -15.98 21.49
CA SER A 165 -2.40 -14.70 21.88
C SER A 165 -3.71 -14.38 21.18
N LYS A 166 -4.23 -15.29 20.35
CA LYS A 166 -5.32 -15.03 19.40
C LYS A 166 -6.56 -15.84 19.78
N ILE A 167 -7.72 -15.51 19.20
CA ILE A 167 -8.99 -16.25 19.42
C ILE A 167 -8.81 -17.75 19.14
N VAL A 168 -7.96 -18.11 18.17
CA VAL A 168 -7.68 -19.52 17.80
C VAL A 168 -6.67 -20.24 18.72
N SER A 169 -6.22 -19.62 19.80
CA SER A 169 -5.23 -20.19 20.75
C SER A 169 -5.62 -21.57 21.29
N GLN A 170 -6.92 -21.82 21.52
CA GLN A 170 -7.46 -23.13 21.90
C GLN A 170 -7.21 -24.21 20.84
N TYR A 171 -7.22 -23.84 19.56
CA TYR A 171 -7.01 -24.71 18.40
C TYR A 171 -5.56 -24.68 17.88
N SER A 172 -4.63 -24.07 18.62
CA SER A 172 -3.20 -24.01 18.26
C SER A 172 -2.60 -25.39 17.99
N ASN A 173 -2.97 -26.40 18.78
CA ASN A 173 -2.59 -27.80 18.60
C ASN A 173 -2.97 -28.40 17.23
N LEU A 174 -3.94 -27.82 16.52
CA LEU A 174 -4.37 -28.22 15.18
C LEU A 174 -3.75 -27.33 14.10
N LEU A 175 -3.84 -26.01 14.27
CA LEU A 175 -3.40 -25.03 13.28
C LEU A 175 -1.87 -24.92 13.17
N GLY A 176 -1.14 -25.10 14.27
CA GLY A 176 0.33 -25.13 14.30
C GLY A 176 0.89 -26.23 13.40
N PRO A 177 0.50 -27.51 13.58
CA PRO A 177 0.84 -28.59 12.65
C PRO A 177 0.42 -28.34 11.20
N MET A 178 -0.72 -27.68 10.94
CA MET A 178 -1.09 -27.33 9.56
C MET A 178 -0.11 -26.34 8.94
N ALA A 179 0.26 -25.28 9.67
CA ALA A 179 1.21 -24.27 9.19
C ALA A 179 2.61 -24.88 8.93
N VAL A 180 3.13 -25.68 9.87
CA VAL A 180 4.42 -26.38 9.71
C VAL A 180 4.38 -27.34 8.51
N ASN A 181 3.35 -28.18 8.40
CA ASN A 181 3.23 -29.14 7.30
C ASN A 181 3.00 -28.46 5.94
N ALA A 182 2.30 -27.32 5.90
CA ALA A 182 2.12 -26.55 4.67
C ALA A 182 3.45 -25.98 4.17
N VAL A 183 4.21 -25.32 5.04
CA VAL A 183 5.50 -24.71 4.69
C VAL A 183 6.55 -25.77 4.34
N THR A 184 6.61 -26.87 5.10
CA THR A 184 7.51 -28.01 4.82
C THR A 184 7.20 -28.66 3.47
N LYS A 185 5.93 -28.71 3.04
CA LYS A 185 5.53 -29.21 1.71
C LYS A 185 5.92 -28.28 0.57
N VAL A 186 5.89 -26.95 0.76
CA VAL A 186 6.26 -25.97 -0.29
C VAL A 186 7.79 -25.89 -0.49
N ILE A 187 8.57 -26.11 0.57
CA ILE A 187 10.03 -25.93 0.57
C ILE A 187 10.78 -27.03 -0.20
N ASP A 188 11.89 -26.65 -0.84
CA ASP A 188 13.01 -27.55 -1.12
C ASP A 188 14.14 -27.30 -0.14
N VAL A 189 14.38 -28.29 0.75
CA VAL A 189 15.24 -28.19 1.94
C VAL A 189 16.71 -27.87 1.60
N LYS A 190 17.11 -28.03 0.34
CA LYS A 190 18.48 -27.80 -0.16
C LYS A 190 18.70 -26.43 -0.82
N THR A 191 17.66 -25.66 -1.09
CA THR A 191 17.73 -24.46 -1.97
C THR A 191 16.85 -23.28 -1.54
N ALA A 192 16.03 -23.41 -0.50
CA ALA A 192 15.12 -22.35 -0.07
C ALA A 192 15.73 -21.39 0.99
N ASP A 193 16.14 -20.20 0.56
CA ASP A 193 16.46 -19.06 1.45
C ASP A 193 15.21 -18.23 1.82
N ASN A 194 14.10 -18.41 1.09
CA ASN A 194 12.83 -17.73 1.34
C ASN A 194 11.63 -18.59 0.90
N VAL A 195 10.46 -18.36 1.52
CA VAL A 195 9.21 -19.05 1.19
C VAL A 195 8.25 -18.05 0.55
N ASP A 196 7.82 -18.31 -0.69
CA ASP A 196 6.72 -17.54 -1.29
C ASP A 196 5.38 -18.07 -0.77
N LEU A 197 4.78 -17.33 0.16
CA LEU A 197 3.50 -17.68 0.77
C LEU A 197 2.35 -17.74 -0.24
N ARG A 198 2.51 -17.17 -1.45
CA ARG A 198 1.55 -17.34 -2.56
C ARG A 198 1.37 -18.78 -3.03
N ASN A 199 2.28 -19.69 -2.67
CA ASN A 199 2.13 -21.13 -2.93
C ASN A 199 1.28 -21.85 -1.85
N ILE A 200 0.82 -21.14 -0.82
CA ILE A 200 -0.05 -21.64 0.26
C ILE A 200 -1.39 -20.88 0.18
N ARG A 201 -2.42 -21.50 -0.40
CA ARG A 201 -3.74 -20.87 -0.50
C ARG A 201 -4.58 -21.17 0.73
N ILE A 202 -5.00 -20.13 1.46
CA ILE A 202 -6.05 -20.26 2.47
C ILE A 202 -7.41 -20.15 1.76
N VAL A 203 -8.32 -21.08 2.01
CA VAL A 203 -9.68 -21.10 1.45
C VAL A 203 -10.67 -21.09 2.61
N LYS A 204 -11.25 -19.92 2.88
CA LYS A 204 -12.23 -19.74 3.95
C LYS A 204 -13.63 -20.22 3.55
N LYS A 205 -14.24 -21.07 4.38
CA LYS A 205 -15.65 -21.52 4.25
C LYS A 205 -16.41 -21.30 5.55
N VAL A 206 -17.55 -20.61 5.46
CA VAL A 206 -18.52 -20.51 6.56
C VAL A 206 -19.21 -21.87 6.72
N GLY A 207 -19.39 -22.30 7.97
CA GLY A 207 -20.03 -23.56 8.34
C GLY A 207 -19.03 -24.61 8.87
N GLY A 208 -19.42 -25.26 9.97
CA GLY A 208 -18.55 -26.10 10.79
C GLY A 208 -17.85 -25.31 11.90
N THR A 209 -16.98 -26.01 12.62
CA THR A 209 -16.08 -25.48 13.65
C THR A 209 -14.71 -25.12 13.05
N ILE A 210 -13.78 -24.63 13.86
CA ILE A 210 -12.38 -24.49 13.45
C ILE A 210 -11.70 -25.87 13.35
N GLU A 211 -12.17 -26.86 14.11
CA GLU A 211 -11.63 -28.23 14.13
C GLU A 211 -11.85 -28.98 12.81
N ASP A 212 -12.91 -28.62 12.07
CA ASP A 212 -13.20 -29.14 10.72
C ASP A 212 -12.25 -28.60 9.62
N SER A 213 -11.25 -27.79 9.98
CA SER A 213 -10.26 -27.25 9.03
C SER A 213 -9.29 -28.35 8.55
N GLU A 214 -8.84 -28.28 7.30
CA GLU A 214 -8.03 -29.34 6.68
C GLU A 214 -6.90 -28.82 5.77
N LEU A 215 -5.72 -29.45 5.84
CA LEU A 215 -4.60 -29.22 4.93
C LEU A 215 -4.69 -30.17 3.72
N VAL A 216 -5.21 -29.67 2.60
CA VAL A 216 -5.34 -30.42 1.35
C VAL A 216 -4.03 -30.36 0.54
N PRO A 217 -3.38 -31.50 0.23
CA PRO A 217 -2.22 -31.54 -0.65
C PRO A 217 -2.66 -31.39 -2.12
N GLY A 218 -2.83 -30.13 -2.55
CA GLY A 218 -3.26 -29.76 -3.89
C GLY A 218 -3.99 -28.43 -3.93
N LEU A 219 -4.91 -28.30 -4.88
CA LEU A 219 -5.72 -27.11 -5.13
C LEU A 219 -7.13 -27.30 -4.54
N VAL A 220 -7.62 -26.31 -3.80
CA VAL A 220 -9.04 -26.16 -3.49
C VAL A 220 -9.59 -24.92 -4.17
N LEU A 221 -10.74 -25.06 -4.83
CA LEU A 221 -11.49 -23.98 -5.45
C LEU A 221 -12.73 -23.65 -4.61
N ASN A 222 -13.03 -22.35 -4.53
CA ASN A 222 -14.12 -21.83 -3.71
C ASN A 222 -15.47 -21.93 -4.43
N GLN A 223 -15.41 -21.97 -5.76
CA GLN A 223 -16.50 -22.04 -6.74
C GLN A 223 -17.11 -23.47 -6.78
N PRO A 224 -18.45 -23.62 -6.82
CA PRO A 224 -19.11 -24.93 -6.94
C PRO A 224 -19.11 -25.48 -8.37
N VAL A 225 -19.45 -26.76 -8.54
CA VAL A 225 -19.62 -27.40 -9.85
C VAL A 225 -20.98 -27.04 -10.45
N LEU A 226 -21.02 -26.88 -11.78
CA LEU A 226 -22.23 -26.47 -12.50
C LEU A 226 -23.22 -27.63 -12.70
N LYS A 227 -24.06 -27.86 -11.69
CA LYS A 227 -25.06 -28.95 -11.64
C LYS A 227 -26.25 -28.75 -12.60
N ASN A 228 -26.56 -27.53 -13.04
CA ASN A 228 -27.75 -27.18 -13.83
C ASN A 228 -27.97 -28.05 -15.09
N ALA A 229 -26.89 -28.59 -15.66
CA ALA A 229 -26.92 -29.39 -16.88
C ALA A 229 -26.78 -30.92 -16.65
N GLY A 230 -26.72 -31.39 -15.40
CA GLY A 230 -26.47 -32.80 -15.08
C GLY A 230 -25.03 -33.26 -15.32
N GLY A 231 -24.04 -32.36 -15.17
CA GLY A 231 -22.63 -32.68 -15.33
C GLY A 231 -22.07 -33.56 -14.19
N PRO A 232 -20.93 -34.26 -14.41
CA PRO A 232 -20.31 -35.10 -13.40
C PRO A 232 -19.76 -34.28 -12.23
N ILE A 233 -20.00 -34.75 -11.00
CA ILE A 233 -19.61 -34.09 -9.74
C ILE A 233 -18.20 -34.54 -9.26
N ARG A 234 -17.79 -35.76 -9.65
CA ARG A 234 -16.49 -36.37 -9.38
C ARG A 234 -15.87 -36.89 -10.68
N MET A 235 -14.56 -36.76 -10.81
CA MET A 235 -13.78 -37.17 -11.96
C MET A 235 -12.42 -37.72 -11.52
N GLU A 236 -12.11 -38.95 -11.92
CA GLU A 236 -10.83 -39.62 -11.66
C GLU A 236 -9.91 -39.51 -12.87
N LYS A 237 -8.59 -39.41 -12.64
CA LYS A 237 -7.55 -39.19 -13.66
C LYS A 237 -7.89 -38.00 -14.57
N ALA A 238 -8.25 -36.89 -13.92
CA ALA A 238 -8.70 -35.66 -14.53
C ALA A 238 -7.59 -34.97 -15.35
N ARG A 239 -7.87 -34.75 -16.63
CA ARG A 239 -7.16 -33.77 -17.47
C ARG A 239 -7.85 -32.41 -17.34
N ILE A 240 -7.13 -31.42 -16.82
CA ILE A 240 -7.62 -30.10 -16.43
C ILE A 240 -7.23 -29.06 -17.48
N GLY A 241 -8.21 -28.45 -18.15
CA GLY A 241 -8.02 -27.32 -19.05
C GLY A 241 -8.46 -26.00 -18.41
N LEU A 242 -7.60 -24.98 -18.43
CA LEU A 242 -7.91 -23.62 -17.96
C LEU A 242 -8.13 -22.70 -19.15
N ILE A 243 -9.35 -22.17 -19.28
CA ILE A 243 -9.83 -21.38 -20.42
C ILE A 243 -10.01 -19.92 -20.02
N GLN A 244 -9.58 -19.02 -20.91
CA GLN A 244 -9.79 -17.57 -20.79
C GLN A 244 -10.82 -17.02 -21.79
N PHE A 245 -11.12 -17.74 -22.89
CA PHE A 245 -12.22 -17.43 -23.80
C PHE A 245 -13.60 -17.78 -23.21
N GLN A 246 -14.67 -17.23 -23.79
CA GLN A 246 -16.04 -17.49 -23.37
C GLN A 246 -16.67 -18.66 -24.13
N LEU A 247 -17.54 -19.42 -23.45
CA LEU A 247 -18.40 -20.45 -24.07
C LEU A 247 -19.80 -19.86 -24.35
N SER A 248 -19.82 -18.72 -25.04
CA SER A 248 -21.00 -18.00 -25.51
C SER A 248 -21.17 -18.14 -27.03
N PRO A 249 -22.35 -17.77 -27.57
CA PRO A 249 -22.47 -17.43 -29.00
C PRO A 249 -21.49 -16.30 -29.40
N PRO A 250 -21.17 -16.16 -30.70
CA PRO A 250 -20.18 -15.19 -31.18
C PRO A 250 -20.73 -13.76 -31.17
N LYS A 251 -20.56 -13.07 -30.04
CA LYS A 251 -20.73 -11.61 -29.93
C LYS A 251 -19.41 -10.92 -30.35
N PRO A 252 -19.40 -9.96 -31.30
CA PRO A 252 -18.26 -9.08 -31.54
C PRO A 252 -18.15 -7.99 -30.45
N ASP A 253 -17.04 -7.25 -30.43
CA ASP A 253 -16.83 -6.12 -29.50
C ASP A 253 -17.42 -4.78 -30.01
N MET A 254 -17.74 -4.70 -31.29
CA MET A 254 -18.50 -3.58 -31.87
C MET A 254 -20.00 -3.89 -31.84
N GLU A 255 -20.82 -2.86 -31.69
CA GLU A 255 -22.29 -2.98 -31.74
C GLU A 255 -22.74 -3.62 -33.07
N ASN A 256 -23.33 -4.81 -32.99
CA ASN A 256 -23.85 -5.52 -34.15
C ASN A 256 -25.37 -5.69 -34.06
N THR A 257 -26.08 -5.34 -35.13
CA THR A 257 -27.52 -5.60 -35.27
C THR A 257 -27.74 -6.72 -36.28
N ILE A 258 -28.34 -7.82 -35.83
CA ILE A 258 -28.70 -8.94 -36.71
C ILE A 258 -30.06 -8.64 -37.32
N GLN A 259 -30.07 -8.11 -38.54
CA GLN A 259 -31.30 -7.90 -39.31
C GLN A 259 -31.77 -9.25 -39.88
N VAL A 260 -33.03 -9.61 -39.61
CA VAL A 260 -33.62 -10.88 -40.04
C VAL A 260 -34.85 -10.59 -40.91
N ASN A 261 -34.74 -10.92 -42.19
CA ASN A 261 -35.70 -10.50 -43.22
C ASN A 261 -36.70 -11.61 -43.63
N ASP A 262 -36.43 -12.86 -43.24
CA ASP A 262 -37.27 -14.04 -43.49
C ASP A 262 -37.33 -14.91 -42.23
N TYR A 263 -38.51 -15.40 -41.86
CA TYR A 263 -38.71 -16.32 -40.75
C TYR A 263 -37.79 -17.56 -40.83
N ARG A 264 -37.48 -18.05 -42.04
CA ARG A 264 -36.56 -19.17 -42.27
C ARG A 264 -35.10 -18.85 -41.91
N GLN A 265 -34.74 -17.57 -41.74
CA GLN A 265 -33.40 -17.16 -41.31
C GLN A 265 -33.23 -17.26 -39.78
N MET A 266 -34.27 -16.97 -38.97
CA MET A 266 -34.26 -17.23 -37.52
C MET A 266 -33.86 -18.69 -37.23
N ASP A 267 -34.51 -19.58 -37.97
CA ASP A 267 -34.36 -21.04 -37.86
C ASP A 267 -32.99 -21.56 -38.36
N LYS A 268 -32.22 -20.71 -39.07
CA LYS A 268 -30.80 -20.96 -39.41
C LYS A 268 -29.87 -20.43 -38.32
N ILE A 269 -30.08 -19.20 -37.86
CA ILE A 269 -29.26 -18.54 -36.83
C ILE A 269 -29.20 -19.41 -35.56
N VAL A 270 -30.35 -19.87 -35.05
CA VAL A 270 -30.41 -20.73 -33.85
C VAL A 270 -29.69 -22.08 -34.06
N LYS A 271 -29.70 -22.62 -35.29
CA LYS A 271 -28.95 -23.85 -35.61
C LYS A 271 -27.46 -23.60 -35.71
N GLU A 272 -27.05 -22.45 -36.23
CA GLU A 272 -25.65 -22.04 -36.39
C GLU A 272 -24.99 -21.71 -35.04
N GLU A 273 -25.64 -20.94 -34.15
CA GLU A 273 -25.18 -20.74 -32.77
C GLU A 273 -25.01 -22.07 -32.04
N ARG A 274 -26.00 -22.96 -32.16
CA ARG A 274 -25.97 -24.30 -31.55
C ARG A 274 -24.83 -25.16 -32.11
N LEU A 275 -24.54 -25.05 -33.41
CA LEU A 275 -23.46 -25.78 -34.08
C LEU A 275 -22.08 -25.19 -33.77
N TYR A 276 -21.97 -23.87 -33.59
CA TYR A 276 -20.77 -23.20 -33.09
C TYR A 276 -20.41 -23.67 -31.67
N LEU A 277 -21.34 -23.58 -30.72
CA LEU A 277 -21.15 -24.09 -29.35
C LEU A 277 -20.81 -25.58 -29.33
N LEU A 278 -21.48 -26.40 -30.15
CA LEU A 278 -21.20 -27.82 -30.27
C LEU A 278 -19.80 -28.10 -30.85
N ASN A 279 -19.34 -27.33 -31.83
CA ASN A 279 -18.00 -27.45 -32.38
C ASN A 279 -16.92 -27.06 -31.37
N MET A 280 -17.18 -26.04 -30.54
CA MET A 280 -16.29 -25.70 -29.42
C MET A 280 -16.19 -26.85 -28.40
N ALA A 281 -17.32 -27.39 -27.96
CA ALA A 281 -17.35 -28.53 -27.04
C ALA A 281 -16.67 -29.79 -27.63
N LYS A 282 -16.82 -30.04 -28.94
CA LYS A 282 -16.09 -31.10 -29.68
C LYS A 282 -14.58 -30.88 -29.70
N LYS A 283 -14.07 -29.66 -29.91
CA LYS A 283 -12.62 -29.36 -29.84
C LYS A 283 -12.06 -29.70 -28.46
N ILE A 284 -12.75 -29.28 -27.39
CA ILE A 284 -12.37 -29.55 -25.99
C ILE A 284 -12.32 -31.07 -25.72
N LYS A 285 -13.32 -31.84 -26.17
CA LYS A 285 -13.32 -33.30 -26.01
C LYS A 285 -12.29 -34.01 -26.90
N LYS A 286 -11.95 -33.48 -28.08
CA LYS A 286 -10.90 -34.04 -28.96
C LYS A 286 -9.53 -34.02 -28.29
N ALA A 287 -9.20 -32.97 -27.54
CA ALA A 287 -8.00 -32.91 -26.69
C ALA A 287 -8.12 -33.72 -25.37
N LYS A 288 -9.18 -34.54 -25.22
CA LYS A 288 -9.43 -35.41 -24.06
C LYS A 288 -9.49 -34.66 -22.72
N CYS A 289 -9.93 -33.40 -22.70
CA CYS A 289 -10.15 -32.66 -21.47
C CYS A 289 -11.39 -33.19 -20.72
N ASN A 290 -11.26 -33.39 -19.40
CA ASN A 290 -12.31 -33.95 -18.55
C ASN A 290 -12.80 -32.97 -17.46
N VAL A 291 -11.94 -32.03 -17.05
CA VAL A 291 -12.27 -30.95 -16.09
C VAL A 291 -11.96 -29.62 -16.76
N LEU A 292 -12.94 -28.72 -16.77
CA LEU A 292 -12.86 -27.42 -17.44
C LEU A 292 -12.99 -26.29 -16.42
N LEU A 293 -11.94 -25.48 -16.34
CA LEU A 293 -11.83 -24.33 -15.48
C LEU A 293 -11.99 -23.07 -16.34
N ILE A 294 -13.02 -22.27 -16.08
CA ILE A 294 -13.39 -21.11 -16.92
C ILE A 294 -13.18 -19.83 -16.11
N GLN A 295 -12.29 -18.96 -16.62
CA GLN A 295 -12.02 -17.67 -16.00
C GLN A 295 -13.27 -16.76 -16.02
N LYS A 296 -13.49 -16.04 -14.92
CA LYS A 296 -14.54 -15.03 -14.79
C LYS A 296 -14.36 -13.93 -15.84
N SER A 297 -15.33 -13.78 -16.73
CA SER A 297 -15.40 -12.64 -17.65
C SER A 297 -16.31 -11.55 -17.08
N ILE A 298 -15.94 -10.29 -17.29
CA ILE A 298 -16.68 -9.11 -16.82
C ILE A 298 -17.43 -8.43 -17.98
N LEU A 299 -16.89 -8.55 -19.21
CA LEU A 299 -17.42 -7.87 -20.40
C LEU A 299 -18.60 -8.60 -21.04
N ARG A 300 -18.66 -9.93 -20.91
CA ARG A 300 -19.69 -10.79 -21.54
C ARG A 300 -19.91 -12.06 -20.73
N ASP A 301 -20.98 -12.77 -21.05
CA ASP A 301 -21.35 -14.05 -20.44
C ASP A 301 -20.22 -15.10 -20.62
N ALA A 302 -19.63 -15.57 -19.51
CA ALA A 302 -18.54 -16.55 -19.58
C ALA A 302 -18.99 -17.92 -20.14
N VAL A 303 -20.26 -18.29 -19.91
CA VAL A 303 -20.84 -19.60 -20.28
C VAL A 303 -22.33 -19.44 -20.54
N ASN A 304 -22.87 -20.07 -21.59
CA ASN A 304 -24.30 -20.18 -21.86
C ASN A 304 -24.85 -21.56 -21.41
N ASP A 305 -26.07 -21.67 -20.90
CA ASP A 305 -26.70 -22.93 -20.48
C ASP A 305 -26.71 -24.00 -21.59
N LEU A 306 -26.91 -23.60 -22.85
CA LEU A 306 -26.82 -24.51 -24.00
C LEU A 306 -25.41 -25.13 -24.14
N SER A 307 -24.35 -24.40 -23.77
CA SER A 307 -22.99 -24.91 -23.74
C SER A 307 -22.74 -25.84 -22.55
N LEU A 308 -23.34 -25.55 -21.38
CA LEU A 308 -23.29 -26.45 -20.21
C LEU A 308 -23.95 -27.79 -20.50
N HIS A 309 -25.11 -27.80 -21.17
CA HIS A 309 -25.78 -29.01 -21.62
C HIS A 309 -24.90 -29.84 -22.58
N PHE A 310 -24.10 -29.20 -23.44
CA PHE A 310 -23.14 -29.92 -24.28
C PHE A 310 -21.93 -30.47 -23.49
N LEU A 311 -21.38 -29.71 -22.54
CA LEU A 311 -20.28 -30.19 -21.70
C LEU A 311 -20.71 -31.37 -20.81
N ALA A 312 -21.89 -31.28 -20.20
CA ALA A 312 -22.48 -32.36 -19.40
C ALA A 312 -22.70 -33.63 -20.24
N LYS A 313 -23.30 -33.51 -21.44
CA LYS A 313 -23.49 -34.65 -22.36
C LYS A 313 -22.17 -35.25 -22.89
N LEU A 314 -21.06 -34.51 -22.84
CA LEU A 314 -19.72 -35.01 -23.16
C LEU A 314 -18.96 -35.56 -21.93
N GLY A 315 -19.59 -35.58 -20.74
CA GLY A 315 -18.98 -36.02 -19.50
C GLY A 315 -17.81 -35.14 -19.07
N ILE A 316 -17.94 -33.81 -19.23
CA ILE A 316 -16.93 -32.82 -18.81
C ILE A 316 -17.45 -32.09 -17.57
N LEU A 317 -16.69 -32.13 -16.47
CA LEU A 317 -16.94 -31.35 -15.27
C LEU A 317 -16.57 -29.89 -15.54
N ALA A 318 -17.46 -28.94 -15.29
CA ALA A 318 -17.24 -27.51 -15.58
C ALA A 318 -17.39 -26.63 -14.32
N ILE A 319 -16.43 -25.72 -14.13
CA ILE A 319 -16.39 -24.72 -13.06
C ILE A 319 -16.18 -23.36 -13.71
N LYS A 320 -17.01 -22.37 -13.32
CA LYS A 320 -16.93 -20.97 -13.79
C LYS A 320 -16.57 -20.01 -12.65
N ASP A 321 -16.47 -18.73 -13.00
CA ASP A 321 -16.20 -17.62 -12.08
C ASP A 321 -14.87 -17.72 -11.32
N ILE A 322 -13.87 -18.33 -11.95
CA ILE A 322 -12.49 -18.37 -11.44
C ILE A 322 -11.86 -17.00 -11.58
N GLU A 323 -11.36 -16.44 -10.48
CA GLU A 323 -10.83 -15.08 -10.46
C GLU A 323 -9.45 -15.01 -11.11
N ARG A 324 -9.08 -13.85 -11.66
CA ARG A 324 -7.82 -13.67 -12.41
C ARG A 324 -6.59 -14.03 -11.57
N ASP A 325 -6.63 -13.72 -10.28
CA ASP A 325 -5.51 -13.92 -9.38
C ASP A 325 -5.35 -15.40 -8.97
N GLU A 326 -6.40 -16.22 -9.13
CA GLU A 326 -6.31 -17.67 -8.97
C GLU A 326 -5.58 -18.36 -10.14
N VAL A 327 -5.58 -17.77 -11.34
CA VAL A 327 -5.05 -18.38 -12.57
C VAL A 327 -3.60 -18.83 -12.39
N GLU A 328 -2.74 -17.98 -11.83
CA GLU A 328 -1.34 -18.33 -11.58
C GLU A 328 -1.20 -19.50 -10.60
N PHE A 329 -1.99 -19.49 -9.51
CA PHE A 329 -1.99 -20.55 -8.51
C PHE A 329 -2.48 -21.89 -9.09
N ILE A 330 -3.52 -21.87 -9.92
CA ILE A 330 -4.08 -23.05 -10.60
C ILE A 330 -3.05 -23.64 -11.57
N CYS A 331 -2.35 -22.80 -12.33
CA CYS A 331 -1.30 -23.23 -13.26
C CYS A 331 -0.12 -23.86 -12.52
N LYS A 332 0.39 -23.23 -11.45
CA LYS A 332 1.43 -23.82 -10.57
C LYS A 332 0.99 -25.14 -9.95
N SER A 333 -0.26 -25.24 -9.50
CA SER A 333 -0.79 -26.40 -8.75
C SER A 333 -1.13 -27.61 -9.62
N THR A 334 -1.44 -27.41 -10.90
CA THR A 334 -1.94 -28.50 -11.79
C THR A 334 -1.04 -28.76 -12.99
N GLY A 335 -0.06 -27.88 -13.26
CA GLY A 335 0.76 -27.91 -14.47
C GLY A 335 0.05 -27.42 -15.73
N CYS A 336 -1.22 -26.99 -15.65
CA CYS A 336 -1.95 -26.48 -16.80
C CYS A 336 -1.36 -25.13 -17.27
N LYS A 337 -1.50 -24.85 -18.57
CA LYS A 337 -1.23 -23.53 -19.15
C LYS A 337 -2.56 -22.84 -19.45
N PRO A 338 -2.70 -21.53 -19.22
CA PRO A 338 -3.93 -20.82 -19.54
C PRO A 338 -4.12 -20.76 -21.06
N ILE A 339 -5.35 -21.01 -21.53
CA ILE A 339 -5.67 -21.13 -22.95
C ILE A 339 -6.54 -19.93 -23.35
N ALA A 340 -5.92 -19.00 -24.08
CA ALA A 340 -6.55 -17.79 -24.59
C ALA A 340 -7.57 -18.08 -25.70
N ASP A 341 -7.23 -18.94 -26.67
CA ASP A 341 -8.05 -19.25 -27.85
C ASP A 341 -8.35 -20.74 -27.99
N ILE A 342 -9.50 -21.08 -28.57
CA ILE A 342 -9.92 -22.48 -28.69
C ILE A 342 -9.12 -23.30 -29.71
N ASP A 343 -8.56 -22.67 -30.75
CA ASP A 343 -7.64 -23.34 -31.67
C ASP A 343 -6.25 -23.57 -31.05
N SER A 344 -5.97 -22.87 -29.94
CA SER A 344 -4.82 -23.11 -29.08
C SER A 344 -5.06 -24.27 -28.08
N PHE A 345 -6.22 -24.94 -28.07
CA PHE A 345 -6.59 -25.96 -27.11
C PHE A 345 -6.00 -27.34 -27.47
N THR A 346 -4.81 -27.63 -26.95
CA THR A 346 -4.01 -28.84 -27.23
C THR A 346 -3.73 -29.68 -25.97
N GLU A 347 -3.42 -30.97 -26.13
CA GLU A 347 -3.18 -31.88 -24.99
C GLU A 347 -1.99 -31.40 -24.11
N ASP A 348 -0.98 -30.78 -24.71
CA ASP A 348 0.26 -30.30 -24.05
C ASP A 348 0.08 -29.08 -23.13
N LYS A 349 -1.15 -28.55 -23.04
CA LYS A 349 -1.53 -27.44 -22.16
C LYS A 349 -2.42 -27.87 -21.00
N LEU A 350 -2.88 -29.13 -21.00
CA LEU A 350 -3.74 -29.66 -19.95
C LEU A 350 -2.91 -30.09 -18.73
N GLY A 351 -3.37 -29.69 -17.54
CA GLY A 351 -2.85 -30.19 -16.27
C GLY A 351 -3.37 -31.60 -15.97
N TYR A 352 -2.74 -32.29 -15.01
CA TYR A 352 -3.15 -33.61 -14.54
C TYR A 352 -3.43 -33.60 -13.04
N ALA A 353 -4.59 -34.16 -12.65
CA ALA A 353 -4.90 -34.53 -11.28
C ALA A 353 -5.45 -35.96 -11.19
N GLU A 354 -5.22 -36.61 -10.06
CA GLU A 354 -5.67 -37.98 -9.81
C GLU A 354 -7.16 -38.03 -9.47
N LEU A 355 -7.64 -37.07 -8.68
CA LEU A 355 -9.05 -36.95 -8.28
C LEU A 355 -9.46 -35.47 -8.27
N VAL A 356 -10.62 -35.19 -8.87
CA VAL A 356 -11.32 -33.91 -8.75
C VAL A 356 -12.74 -34.22 -8.30
N GLU A 357 -13.15 -33.68 -7.15
CA GLU A 357 -14.49 -33.88 -6.61
C GLU A 357 -15.02 -32.63 -5.90
N GLU A 358 -16.33 -32.40 -6.02
CA GLU A 358 -17.02 -31.43 -5.18
C GLU A 358 -17.27 -32.02 -3.78
N ALA A 359 -16.55 -31.53 -2.79
CA ALA A 359 -16.79 -31.84 -1.39
C ALA A 359 -17.91 -30.91 -0.87
N GLU A 360 -19.04 -31.50 -0.49
CA GLU A 360 -20.12 -30.83 0.23
C GLU A 360 -19.98 -31.16 1.72
N SER A 361 -19.65 -30.16 2.54
CA SER A 361 -19.40 -30.34 3.98
C SER A 361 -19.84 -29.12 4.78
N ALA A 362 -20.56 -29.37 5.88
CA ALA A 362 -21.28 -28.38 6.68
C ALA A 362 -22.18 -27.42 5.85
N GLY A 363 -22.86 -27.96 4.83
CA GLY A 363 -23.73 -27.19 3.93
C GLY A 363 -23.00 -26.31 2.91
N SER A 364 -21.66 -26.29 2.92
CA SER A 364 -20.83 -25.51 1.99
C SER A 364 -20.17 -26.42 0.95
N ARG A 365 -20.19 -25.99 -0.32
CA ARG A 365 -19.59 -26.71 -1.46
C ARG A 365 -18.24 -26.11 -1.84
N MET A 366 -17.27 -26.97 -2.12
CA MET A 366 -15.94 -26.62 -2.62
C MET A 366 -15.39 -27.74 -3.50
N VAL A 367 -14.57 -27.42 -4.49
CA VAL A 367 -13.93 -28.46 -5.32
C VAL A 367 -12.53 -28.73 -4.81
N LYS A 368 -12.27 -30.00 -4.45
CA LYS A 368 -10.93 -30.50 -4.13
C LYS A 368 -10.28 -31.07 -5.40
N VAL A 369 -9.01 -30.73 -5.62
CA VAL A 369 -8.16 -31.26 -6.68
C VAL A 369 -6.93 -31.86 -6.03
N THR A 370 -6.86 -33.20 -5.98
CA THR A 370 -5.82 -33.95 -5.27
C THR A 370 -5.03 -34.87 -6.22
N GLY A 371 -3.82 -35.25 -5.80
CA GLY A 371 -2.88 -36.03 -6.63
C GLY A 371 -2.48 -35.31 -7.94
N ALA A 372 -2.32 -33.98 -7.86
CA ALA A 372 -1.89 -33.18 -9.00
C ALA A 372 -0.42 -33.45 -9.35
N LYS A 373 -0.13 -33.76 -10.62
CA LYS A 373 1.24 -34.01 -11.11
C LYS A 373 1.86 -32.72 -11.64
N ALA A 374 2.15 -31.79 -10.72
CA ALA A 374 2.73 -30.49 -11.03
C ALA A 374 4.19 -30.37 -10.56
N THR A 375 4.95 -29.51 -11.23
CA THR A 375 6.32 -29.13 -10.85
C THR A 375 6.38 -28.11 -9.70
N GLY A 376 5.28 -27.38 -9.45
CA GLY A 376 5.17 -26.45 -8.33
C GLY A 376 4.56 -27.16 -7.11
N LYS A 377 5.28 -27.15 -5.98
CA LYS A 377 4.74 -27.62 -4.69
C LYS A 377 3.80 -26.55 -4.13
N THR A 378 2.51 -26.71 -4.34
CA THR A 378 1.46 -25.87 -3.73
C THR A 378 0.62 -26.67 -2.73
N VAL A 379 -0.01 -25.97 -1.80
CA VAL A 379 -0.93 -26.55 -0.82
C VAL A 379 -2.12 -25.62 -0.60
N SER A 380 -3.27 -26.19 -0.26
CA SER A 380 -4.47 -25.44 0.10
C SER A 380 -4.91 -25.80 1.52
N ILE A 381 -5.16 -24.80 2.35
CA ILE A 381 -5.71 -24.98 3.70
C ILE A 381 -7.16 -24.52 3.66
N VAL A 382 -8.09 -25.43 3.91
CA VAL A 382 -9.50 -25.07 4.10
C VAL A 382 -9.68 -24.68 5.56
N VAL A 383 -10.00 -23.42 5.82
CA VAL A 383 -10.33 -22.91 7.15
C VAL A 383 -11.84 -22.84 7.29
N ARG A 384 -12.37 -23.36 8.39
CA ARG A 384 -13.80 -23.36 8.72
C ARG A 384 -14.10 -22.59 10.00
N GLY A 385 -15.37 -22.24 10.16
CA GLY A 385 -15.86 -21.52 11.33
C GLY A 385 -17.34 -21.15 11.21
N ALA A 386 -18.00 -21.06 12.36
CA ALA A 386 -19.43 -20.79 12.44
C ALA A 386 -19.80 -19.36 12.00
N ASN A 387 -18.97 -18.37 12.36
CA ASN A 387 -19.18 -16.95 12.06
C ASN A 387 -18.06 -16.41 11.16
N SER A 388 -18.39 -15.52 10.21
CA SER A 388 -17.42 -14.84 9.33
C SER A 388 -16.34 -14.09 10.11
N LEU A 389 -16.68 -13.45 11.23
CA LEU A 389 -15.74 -12.72 12.09
C LEU A 389 -14.63 -13.63 12.64
N ILE A 390 -15.00 -14.84 13.06
CA ILE A 390 -14.06 -15.85 13.59
C ILE A 390 -13.26 -16.45 12.43
N LEU A 391 -13.90 -16.68 11.29
CA LEU A 391 -13.30 -17.22 10.07
C LEU A 391 -12.19 -16.31 9.51
N GLU A 392 -12.38 -14.99 9.55
CA GLU A 392 -11.35 -14.00 9.18
C GLU A 392 -10.20 -13.95 10.18
N GLU A 393 -10.47 -13.96 11.49
CA GLU A 393 -9.39 -13.94 12.48
C GLU A 393 -8.61 -15.26 12.49
N ALA A 394 -9.24 -16.39 12.14
CA ALA A 394 -8.55 -17.66 11.88
C ALA A 394 -7.67 -17.61 10.62
N GLU A 395 -8.14 -16.98 9.53
CA GLU A 395 -7.35 -16.72 8.32
C GLU A 395 -6.12 -15.85 8.62
N ARG A 396 -6.27 -14.75 9.38
CA ARG A 396 -5.15 -13.90 9.85
C ARG A 396 -4.20 -14.68 10.76
N SER A 397 -4.72 -15.31 11.82
CA SER A 397 -3.91 -16.07 12.79
C SER A 397 -3.06 -17.15 12.11
N LEU A 398 -3.60 -17.82 11.08
CA LEU A 398 -2.88 -18.82 10.31
C LEU A 398 -1.87 -18.18 9.34
N HIS A 399 -2.19 -17.03 8.73
CA HIS A 399 -1.22 -16.27 7.93
C HIS A 399 0.02 -15.91 8.76
N ASP A 400 -0.17 -15.39 9.97
CA ASP A 400 0.92 -15.03 10.89
C ASP A 400 1.77 -16.26 11.24
N ALA A 401 1.14 -17.40 11.53
CA ALA A 401 1.86 -18.65 11.79
C ALA A 401 2.70 -19.13 10.58
N LEU A 402 2.20 -18.99 9.35
CA LEU A 402 2.96 -19.23 8.12
C LEU A 402 4.11 -18.22 7.97
N CYS A 403 3.89 -16.97 8.36
CA CYS A 403 4.89 -15.90 8.35
C CYS A 403 6.03 -16.13 9.37
N VAL A 404 5.72 -16.64 10.56
CA VAL A 404 6.69 -17.11 11.56
C VAL A 404 7.52 -18.27 11.02
N MET A 405 6.91 -19.23 10.32
CA MET A 405 7.65 -20.30 9.64
C MET A 405 8.55 -19.76 8.51
N ARG A 406 8.06 -18.81 7.70
CA ARG A 406 8.87 -18.08 6.69
C ARG A 406 10.07 -17.38 7.33
N CYS A 407 9.91 -16.79 8.53
CA CYS A 407 11.02 -16.18 9.27
C CYS A 407 12.12 -17.18 9.62
N LEU A 408 11.76 -18.36 10.10
CA LEU A 408 12.71 -19.42 10.49
C LEU A 408 13.45 -20.03 9.31
N VAL A 409 12.88 -19.98 8.11
CA VAL A 409 13.55 -20.39 6.87
C VAL A 409 14.58 -19.35 6.43
N LYS A 410 14.23 -18.06 6.50
CA LYS A 410 15.14 -16.92 6.21
C LYS A 410 16.30 -16.83 7.20
N LYS A 411 16.01 -16.73 8.51
CA LYS A 411 16.98 -16.70 9.62
C LYS A 411 16.71 -17.94 10.50
N LYS A 412 17.56 -18.96 10.37
CA LYS A 412 17.46 -20.27 11.06
C LYS A 412 17.86 -20.19 12.54
N ALA A 413 17.27 -19.27 13.30
CA ALA A 413 17.57 -19.04 14.70
C ALA A 413 16.33 -18.61 15.51
N LEU A 414 16.21 -19.16 16.72
CA LEU A 414 15.19 -18.84 17.71
C LEU A 414 15.80 -18.04 18.88
N ILE A 415 14.94 -17.26 19.54
CA ILE A 415 15.25 -16.56 20.79
C ILE A 415 14.16 -16.85 21.84
N ALA A 416 14.51 -16.74 23.12
CA ALA A 416 13.52 -16.80 24.20
C ALA A 416 12.58 -15.60 24.11
N GLY A 417 11.27 -15.86 24.11
CA GLY A 417 10.25 -14.80 24.07
C GLY A 417 9.94 -14.21 25.45
N GLY A 418 8.77 -13.58 25.59
CA GLY A 418 8.23 -13.18 26.89
C GLY A 418 8.99 -12.03 27.58
N GLY A 419 9.64 -11.16 26.82
CA GLY A 419 10.40 -10.03 27.35
C GLY A 419 11.86 -10.30 27.70
N ALA A 420 12.36 -11.53 27.50
CA ALA A 420 13.76 -11.89 27.77
C ALA A 420 14.74 -11.10 26.89
N ALA A 421 14.51 -11.14 25.58
CA ALA A 421 15.28 -10.41 24.58
C ALA A 421 15.41 -8.91 24.90
N GLU A 422 14.31 -8.27 25.27
CA GLU A 422 14.25 -6.84 25.55
C GLU A 422 14.98 -6.45 26.85
N ILE A 423 15.00 -7.32 27.87
CA ILE A 423 15.78 -7.09 29.10
C ILE A 423 17.28 -7.34 28.88
N GLU A 424 17.67 -8.40 28.14
CA GLU A 424 19.09 -8.62 27.81
C GLU A 424 19.65 -7.44 27.00
N ILE A 425 18.91 -6.93 26.01
CA ILE A 425 19.29 -5.70 25.28
C ILE A 425 19.40 -4.52 26.24
N ALA A 426 18.43 -4.30 27.13
CA ALA A 426 18.47 -3.20 28.10
C ALA A 426 19.69 -3.31 29.04
N ALA A 427 20.04 -4.52 29.50
CA ALA A 427 21.19 -4.78 30.35
C ALA A 427 22.52 -4.55 29.62
N GLN A 428 22.69 -5.12 28.42
CA GLN A 428 23.93 -5.00 27.64
C GLN A 428 24.15 -3.56 27.15
N LEU A 429 23.13 -2.90 26.60
CA LEU A 429 23.24 -1.49 26.23
C LEU A 429 23.48 -0.58 27.45
N SER A 430 22.92 -0.90 28.63
CA SER A 430 23.21 -0.17 29.87
C SER A 430 24.63 -0.40 30.42
N LYS A 431 25.32 -1.46 29.99
CA LYS A 431 26.74 -1.71 30.28
C LYS A 431 27.62 -0.97 29.28
N GLN A 432 27.35 -1.11 27.98
CA GLN A 432 28.04 -0.38 26.90
C GLN A 432 27.91 1.15 27.05
N ALA A 433 26.74 1.66 27.47
CA ALA A 433 26.54 3.09 27.73
C ALA A 433 27.43 3.66 28.85
N ARG A 434 28.07 2.83 29.69
CA ARG A 434 29.05 3.30 30.71
C ARG A 434 30.47 3.45 30.15
N SER A 435 30.81 2.80 29.04
CA SER A 435 32.10 2.97 28.37
C SER A 435 32.10 4.13 27.37
N LEU A 436 30.92 4.52 26.88
CA LEU A 436 30.73 5.69 26.02
C LEU A 436 30.81 7.01 26.82
N THR A 437 31.32 8.07 26.19
CA THR A 437 31.45 9.40 26.79
C THR A 437 30.52 10.44 26.15
N GLY A 438 30.07 11.42 26.93
CA GLY A 438 29.31 12.58 26.42
C GLY A 438 27.81 12.30 26.20
N THR A 439 27.20 13.00 25.24
CA THR A 439 25.74 12.95 25.01
C THR A 439 25.24 11.60 24.51
N GLU A 440 26.07 10.86 23.75
CA GLU A 440 25.67 9.57 23.21
C GLU A 440 25.35 8.55 24.31
N ALA A 441 26.16 8.49 25.37
CA ALA A 441 25.93 7.63 26.54
C ALA A 441 24.54 7.85 27.19
N ILE A 442 24.09 9.11 27.26
CA ILE A 442 22.76 9.48 27.79
C ILE A 442 21.65 8.99 26.85
N CYS A 443 21.86 9.08 25.53
CA CYS A 443 20.93 8.56 24.53
C CYS A 443 20.87 7.03 24.53
N TRP A 444 22.01 6.33 24.62
CA TRP A 444 22.07 4.87 24.69
C TRP A 444 21.39 4.33 25.95
N LYS A 445 21.60 4.95 27.11
CA LYS A 445 20.86 4.60 28.33
C LYS A 445 19.35 4.82 28.17
N ALA A 446 18.93 5.94 27.56
CA ALA A 446 17.51 6.21 27.34
C ALA A 446 16.87 5.27 26.30
N PHE A 447 17.65 4.69 25.39
CA PHE A 447 17.21 3.60 24.49
C PHE A 447 17.06 2.29 25.25
N ALA A 448 18.03 1.94 26.11
CA ALA A 448 17.94 0.77 26.99
C ALA A 448 16.72 0.83 27.92
N ASP A 449 16.53 1.96 28.62
CA ASP A 449 15.34 2.25 29.46
C ASP A 449 14.01 2.18 28.67
N ALA A 450 14.03 2.27 27.33
CA ALA A 450 12.84 2.24 26.48
C ALA A 450 12.42 0.82 26.04
N MET A 451 13.38 -0.12 25.94
CA MET A 451 13.10 -1.51 25.56
C MET A 451 12.25 -2.25 26.59
N GLU A 452 12.37 -1.87 27.87
CA GLU A 452 11.62 -2.45 28.99
C GLU A 452 10.10 -2.26 28.90
N VAL A 453 9.61 -1.47 27.94
CA VAL A 453 8.17 -1.33 27.66
C VAL A 453 7.50 -2.68 27.37
N VAL A 454 8.17 -3.61 26.68
CA VAL A 454 7.59 -4.91 26.33
C VAL A 454 7.34 -5.78 27.58
N PRO A 455 8.34 -6.11 28.42
CA PRO A 455 8.11 -6.86 29.66
C PRO A 455 7.20 -6.12 30.65
N THR A 456 7.25 -4.77 30.70
CA THR A 456 6.32 -3.96 31.51
C THR A 456 4.87 -4.21 31.09
N THR A 457 4.58 -4.14 29.79
CA THR A 457 3.22 -4.23 29.25
C THR A 457 2.69 -5.67 29.18
N LEU A 458 3.57 -6.67 29.00
CA LEU A 458 3.23 -8.08 29.21
C LEU A 458 2.79 -8.35 30.67
N ALA A 459 3.47 -7.75 31.65
CA ALA A 459 3.09 -7.87 33.06
C ALA A 459 1.76 -7.14 33.37
N GLU A 460 1.57 -5.93 32.85
CA GLU A 460 0.32 -5.17 32.99
C GLU A 460 -0.89 -5.92 32.42
N ASN A 461 -0.81 -6.39 31.16
CA ASN A 461 -1.89 -7.13 30.51
C ASN A 461 -2.16 -8.49 31.20
N ALA A 462 -1.19 -9.05 31.92
CA ALA A 462 -1.35 -10.24 32.76
C ALA A 462 -1.91 -9.94 34.17
N GLY A 463 -2.15 -8.68 34.54
CA GLY A 463 -2.59 -8.29 35.88
C GLY A 463 -1.50 -8.38 36.97
N LEU A 464 -0.24 -8.50 36.57
CA LEU A 464 0.91 -8.61 37.47
C LEU A 464 1.46 -7.22 37.83
N ASN A 465 2.12 -7.10 38.98
CA ASN A 465 2.85 -5.88 39.34
C ASN A 465 4.10 -5.73 38.45
N SER A 466 3.99 -4.90 37.41
CA SER A 466 5.04 -4.70 36.39
C SER A 466 6.36 -4.22 36.98
N ILE A 467 6.34 -3.33 37.97
CA ILE A 467 7.54 -2.85 38.66
C ILE A 467 8.29 -4.01 39.33
N LYS A 468 7.57 -4.88 40.05
CA LYS A 468 8.17 -6.07 40.69
C LYS A 468 8.76 -7.03 39.64
N VAL A 469 8.00 -7.29 38.57
CA VAL A 469 8.41 -8.20 37.48
C VAL A 469 9.67 -7.71 36.76
N VAL A 470 9.73 -6.44 36.35
CA VAL A 470 10.89 -5.87 35.67
C VAL A 470 12.11 -5.76 36.60
N THR A 471 11.92 -5.50 37.89
CA THR A 471 13.03 -5.45 38.86
C THR A 471 13.68 -6.83 39.07
N ASP A 472 12.87 -7.88 39.19
CA ASP A 472 13.33 -9.27 39.30
C ASP A 472 14.02 -9.73 38.00
N LEU A 473 13.44 -9.40 36.83
CA LEU A 473 14.07 -9.66 35.52
C LEU A 473 15.45 -9.01 35.38
N ARG A 474 15.58 -7.71 35.70
CA ARG A 474 16.87 -6.99 35.68
C ARG A 474 17.91 -7.69 36.56
N HIS A 475 17.52 -8.11 37.76
CA HIS A 475 18.41 -8.80 38.71
C HIS A 475 18.91 -10.14 38.14
N ARG A 476 18.03 -10.95 37.53
CA ARG A 476 18.41 -12.25 36.96
C ARG A 476 19.28 -12.14 35.70
N HIS A 477 19.05 -11.14 34.84
CA HIS A 477 19.91 -10.88 33.69
C HIS A 477 21.29 -10.33 34.11
N GLU A 478 21.37 -9.55 35.20
CA GLU A 478 22.65 -9.14 35.78
C GLU A 478 23.42 -10.33 36.38
N MET A 479 22.72 -11.39 36.84
CA MET A 479 23.30 -12.69 37.17
C MET A 479 23.62 -13.59 35.96
N GLY A 480 23.30 -13.16 34.73
CA GLY A 480 23.60 -13.88 33.48
C GLY A 480 22.50 -14.79 32.95
N GLU A 481 21.30 -14.82 33.53
CA GLU A 481 20.17 -15.64 33.04
C GLU A 481 19.51 -15.05 31.78
N LYS A 482 20.18 -15.08 30.62
CA LYS A 482 19.68 -14.54 29.33
C LYS A 482 18.31 -15.06 28.87
N ASN A 483 17.86 -16.20 29.40
CA ASN A 483 16.57 -16.81 29.05
C ASN A 483 15.45 -16.51 30.07
N ALA A 484 15.71 -15.70 31.10
CA ALA A 484 14.70 -15.33 32.09
C ALA A 484 13.65 -14.39 31.47
N GLY A 485 12.38 -14.53 31.84
CA GLY A 485 11.31 -13.75 31.21
C GLY A 485 9.98 -13.83 31.94
N VAL A 486 8.99 -13.10 31.43
CA VAL A 486 7.62 -13.08 31.98
C VAL A 486 6.88 -14.35 31.56
N SER A 487 6.63 -15.25 32.50
CA SER A 487 5.69 -16.35 32.29
C SER A 487 4.31 -15.99 32.81
N ILE A 488 3.37 -15.93 31.88
CA ILE A 488 1.94 -15.75 32.13
C ILE A 488 1.29 -17.07 32.60
N LYS A 489 1.97 -18.22 32.39
CA LYS A 489 1.56 -19.53 32.92
C LYS A 489 1.92 -19.68 34.40
N SER A 490 3.12 -19.22 34.80
CA SER A 490 3.58 -19.27 36.19
C SER A 490 3.17 -18.05 37.03
N GLY A 491 2.54 -17.03 36.42
CA GLY A 491 2.13 -15.80 37.10
C GLY A 491 3.29 -14.93 37.60
N GLY A 492 4.45 -14.95 36.92
CA GLY A 492 5.64 -14.25 37.40
C GLY A 492 6.86 -14.40 36.49
N VAL A 493 8.06 -14.27 37.08
CA VAL A 493 9.34 -14.38 36.36
C VAL A 493 9.87 -15.81 36.48
N ASN A 494 10.00 -16.50 35.34
CA ASN A 494 10.68 -17.79 35.26
C ASN A 494 12.13 -17.60 34.78
N THR A 495 13.05 -18.45 35.24
CA THR A 495 14.49 -18.38 34.94
C THR A 495 14.83 -18.83 33.52
N ASN A 496 13.95 -19.58 32.85
CA ASN A 496 14.21 -20.06 31.49
C ASN A 496 12.91 -20.28 30.68
N ILE A 497 12.49 -19.26 29.95
CA ILE A 497 11.27 -19.26 29.11
C ILE A 497 11.35 -20.25 27.94
N SER A 498 12.56 -20.59 27.47
CA SER A 498 12.75 -21.65 26.46
C SER A 498 12.26 -23.02 26.97
N LYS A 499 12.32 -23.31 28.28
CA LYS A 499 11.74 -24.54 28.87
C LYS A 499 10.22 -24.55 28.94
N GLU A 500 9.55 -23.40 28.77
CA GLU A 500 8.09 -23.32 28.65
C GLU A 500 7.59 -23.41 27.19
N ASN A 501 8.52 -23.67 26.25
CA ASN A 501 8.31 -23.75 24.81
C ASN A 501 7.80 -22.44 24.19
N VAL A 502 8.15 -21.29 24.78
CA VAL A 502 7.80 -19.95 24.30
C VAL A 502 9.01 -19.36 23.56
N LEU A 503 9.05 -19.61 22.25
CA LEU A 503 10.18 -19.27 21.38
C LEU A 503 9.71 -18.41 20.20
N GLN A 504 10.51 -17.42 19.83
CA GLN A 504 10.21 -16.50 18.73
C GLN A 504 11.35 -16.49 17.70
N PRO A 505 11.08 -16.28 16.39
CA PRO A 505 12.13 -16.16 15.37
C PRO A 505 12.97 -14.91 15.61
N LEU A 506 14.30 -15.05 15.49
CA LEU A 506 15.24 -13.93 15.59
C LEU A 506 14.87 -12.75 14.66
N LEU A 507 14.38 -13.04 13.44
CA LEU A 507 14.02 -12.02 12.45
C LEU A 507 12.91 -11.07 12.93
N VAL A 508 11.97 -11.55 13.76
CA VAL A 508 10.85 -10.73 14.27
C VAL A 508 11.40 -9.58 15.12
N SER A 509 12.30 -9.88 16.05
CA SER A 509 12.89 -8.88 16.95
C SER A 509 13.98 -8.04 16.30
N THR A 510 14.79 -8.55 15.36
CA THR A 510 15.74 -7.68 14.64
C THR A 510 15.00 -6.64 13.79
N SER A 511 14.04 -7.08 12.96
CA SER A 511 13.24 -6.18 12.11
C SER A 511 12.46 -5.16 12.95
N ALA A 512 11.85 -5.56 14.06
CA ALA A 512 11.11 -4.64 14.93
C ALA A 512 11.98 -3.53 15.53
N ILE A 513 13.23 -3.83 15.91
CA ILE A 513 14.14 -2.81 16.47
C ILE A 513 14.68 -1.91 15.36
N GLU A 514 15.12 -2.49 14.24
CA GLU A 514 15.64 -1.77 13.07
C GLU A 514 14.59 -0.80 12.51
N LEU A 515 13.37 -1.28 12.23
CA LEU A 515 12.28 -0.47 11.68
C LEU A 515 11.79 0.61 12.66
N ALA A 516 11.75 0.31 13.98
CA ALA A 516 11.41 1.32 14.98
C ALA A 516 12.47 2.43 15.05
N ALA A 517 13.76 2.09 15.06
CA ALA A 517 14.86 3.06 15.08
C ALA A 517 14.93 3.89 13.79
N GLU A 518 14.74 3.27 12.63
CA GLU A 518 14.64 3.95 11.33
C GLU A 518 13.47 4.96 11.31
N THR A 519 12.31 4.59 11.85
CA THR A 519 11.11 5.45 11.84
C THR A 519 11.34 6.79 12.54
N LEU A 520 12.11 6.80 13.64
CA LEU A 520 12.51 8.01 14.37
C LEU A 520 13.39 8.93 13.52
N LYS A 521 14.23 8.36 12.65
CA LYS A 521 15.05 9.09 11.66
C LYS A 521 14.19 9.56 10.48
N GLN A 522 13.18 8.78 10.08
CA GLN A 522 12.26 9.13 9.00
C GLN A 522 11.33 10.31 9.33
N GLU A 523 11.01 10.59 10.60
CA GLU A 523 10.22 11.78 10.97
C GLU A 523 10.90 13.09 10.49
N ARG A 524 12.24 13.15 10.53
CA ARG A 524 13.04 14.24 9.94
C ARG A 524 12.91 14.28 8.41
N ALA A 525 12.96 13.11 7.76
CA ALA A 525 12.86 12.99 6.30
C ALA A 525 11.46 13.32 5.77
N GLN A 526 10.40 13.01 6.52
CA GLN A 526 9.03 13.40 6.17
C GLN A 526 8.88 14.92 6.16
N ARG A 527 9.50 15.66 7.09
CA ARG A 527 9.48 17.13 7.04
C ARG A 527 10.22 17.67 5.80
N ALA A 528 11.32 17.05 5.38
CA ALA A 528 11.99 17.41 4.13
C ALA A 528 11.13 17.12 2.90
N LYS A 529 10.47 15.95 2.83
CA LYS A 529 9.54 15.58 1.73
C LYS A 529 8.25 16.41 1.73
N ALA A 530 7.74 16.81 2.89
CA ALA A 530 6.59 17.70 3.01
C ALA A 530 6.93 19.10 2.50
N ILE A 531 8.05 19.69 2.97
CA ILE A 531 8.52 20.99 2.46
C ILE A 531 8.82 20.92 0.96
N ALA A 532 9.42 19.82 0.46
CA ALA A 532 9.65 19.63 -0.97
C ALA A 532 8.33 19.56 -1.77
N THR A 533 7.35 18.77 -1.33
CA THR A 533 6.06 18.64 -2.05
C THR A 533 5.14 19.86 -1.91
N GLU A 534 5.25 20.64 -0.83
CA GLU A 534 4.65 21.98 -0.72
C GLU A 534 5.35 22.98 -1.65
N ALA A 535 6.68 22.95 -1.75
CA ALA A 535 7.45 23.78 -2.67
C ALA A 535 7.16 23.41 -4.14
N GLU A 536 7.02 22.14 -4.47
CA GLU A 536 6.61 21.66 -5.81
C GLU A 536 5.19 22.13 -6.16
N LYS A 537 4.22 21.99 -5.25
CA LYS A 537 2.85 22.51 -5.45
C LYS A 537 2.83 24.03 -5.60
N ALA A 538 3.62 24.76 -4.80
CA ALA A 538 3.76 26.21 -4.93
C ALA A 538 4.40 26.60 -6.27
N LEU A 539 5.45 25.89 -6.69
CA LEU A 539 6.11 26.08 -7.99
C LEU A 539 5.17 25.78 -9.16
N GLU A 540 4.35 24.73 -9.07
CA GLU A 540 3.36 24.39 -10.08
C GLU A 540 2.22 25.44 -10.15
N ALA A 541 1.75 25.93 -9.01
CA ALA A 541 0.78 27.03 -8.94
C ALA A 541 1.35 28.34 -9.53
N VAL A 542 2.62 28.64 -9.27
CA VAL A 542 3.33 29.79 -9.88
C VAL A 542 3.48 29.59 -11.40
N LYS A 543 3.86 28.38 -11.86
CA LYS A 543 3.91 28.05 -13.30
C LYS A 543 2.56 28.25 -14.00
N LYS A 544 1.46 27.77 -13.40
CA LYS A 544 0.09 27.95 -13.94
C LYS A 544 -0.36 29.41 -13.97
N ARG A 545 0.02 30.22 -12.97
CA ARG A 545 -0.20 31.68 -12.99
C ARG A 545 0.63 32.37 -14.07
N ALA A 546 1.89 31.97 -14.26
CA ALA A 546 2.76 32.52 -15.28
C ALA A 546 2.29 32.21 -16.70
N SER A 547 1.82 30.98 -16.98
CA SER A 547 1.26 30.62 -18.29
C SER A 547 -0.03 31.38 -18.58
N ALA A 548 -0.95 31.47 -17.62
CA ALA A 548 -2.20 32.24 -17.77
C ALA A 548 -1.93 33.72 -18.09
N TYR A 549 -0.98 34.35 -17.37
CA TYR A 549 -0.56 35.74 -17.63
C TYR A 549 0.07 35.92 -19.02
N GLN A 550 0.85 34.94 -19.50
CA GLN A 550 1.41 34.98 -20.86
C GLN A 550 0.33 34.85 -21.94
N GLU A 551 -0.67 33.98 -21.76
CA GLU A 551 -1.81 33.86 -22.67
C GLU A 551 -2.69 35.11 -22.69
N GLU A 552 -2.98 35.69 -21.52
CA GLU A 552 -3.74 36.93 -21.42
C GLU A 552 -3.02 38.10 -22.10
N ARG A 553 -1.71 38.25 -21.86
CA ARG A 553 -0.88 39.26 -22.55
C ARG A 553 -0.81 39.03 -24.07
N ARG A 554 -0.79 37.77 -24.53
CA ARG A 554 -0.91 37.44 -25.97
C ARG A 554 -2.28 37.85 -26.53
N ARG A 555 -3.38 37.55 -25.83
CA ARG A 555 -4.75 37.96 -26.23
C ARG A 555 -4.89 39.48 -26.29
N GLN A 556 -4.38 40.22 -25.30
CA GLN A 556 -4.41 41.69 -25.29
C GLN A 556 -3.61 42.29 -26.45
N ASN A 557 -2.43 41.75 -26.77
CA ASN A 557 -1.63 42.19 -27.91
C ASN A 557 -2.32 41.89 -29.24
N ALA A 558 -2.89 40.69 -29.42
CA ALA A 558 -3.66 40.34 -30.61
C ALA A 558 -4.88 41.25 -30.80
N ALA A 559 -5.61 41.57 -29.71
CA ALA A 559 -6.74 42.49 -29.75
C ALA A 559 -6.35 43.93 -30.10
N LYS A 560 -5.17 44.42 -29.64
CA LYS A 560 -4.61 45.72 -30.06
C LYS A 560 -4.27 45.72 -31.55
N LEU A 561 -3.57 44.69 -32.03
CA LEU A 561 -3.20 44.55 -33.43
C LEU A 561 -4.43 44.51 -34.34
N ALA A 562 -5.46 43.72 -33.97
CA ALA A 562 -6.71 43.63 -34.72
C ALA A 562 -7.47 44.97 -34.81
N ARG A 563 -7.44 45.79 -33.74
CA ARG A 563 -8.02 47.15 -33.76
C ARG A 563 -7.25 48.08 -34.71
N GLN A 564 -5.92 48.05 -34.68
CA GLN A 564 -5.08 48.83 -35.61
C GLN A 564 -5.33 48.40 -37.06
N LEU A 565 -5.38 47.10 -37.33
CA LEU A 565 -5.61 46.56 -38.67
C LEU A 565 -7.00 46.93 -39.19
N LYS A 566 -8.05 46.89 -38.35
CA LYS A 566 -9.39 47.37 -38.71
C LYS A 566 -9.40 48.88 -39.03
N MET A 567 -8.69 49.69 -38.26
CA MET A 567 -8.56 51.13 -38.51
C MET A 567 -7.83 51.44 -39.83
N VAL A 568 -6.81 50.64 -40.17
CA VAL A 568 -6.12 50.73 -41.47
C VAL A 568 -7.05 50.34 -42.62
N ILE A 569 -7.86 49.28 -42.49
CA ILE A 569 -8.85 48.90 -43.50
C ILE A 569 -9.87 50.04 -43.73
N GLU A 570 -10.41 50.61 -42.66
CA GLU A 570 -11.37 51.73 -42.74
C GLU A 570 -10.76 52.98 -43.41
N LEU A 571 -9.46 53.25 -43.19
CA LEU A 571 -8.71 54.31 -43.88
C LEU A 571 -8.48 54.01 -45.36
N VAL A 572 -8.24 52.74 -45.73
CA VAL A 572 -8.12 52.31 -47.13
C VAL A 572 -9.46 52.39 -47.86
N GLU A 573 -10.56 52.01 -47.21
CA GLU A 573 -11.91 52.18 -47.75
C GLU A 573 -12.26 53.66 -47.97
N LYS A 574 -11.98 54.52 -46.98
CA LYS A 574 -12.15 55.98 -47.11
C LYS A 574 -11.26 56.57 -48.21
N ARG A 575 -10.00 56.13 -48.33
CA ARG A 575 -9.13 56.52 -49.45
C ARG A 575 -9.75 56.12 -50.78
N LYS A 576 -10.25 54.90 -50.92
CA LYS A 576 -10.89 54.42 -52.16
C LYS A 576 -12.17 55.19 -52.50
N GLN A 577 -12.94 55.61 -51.51
CA GLN A 577 -14.08 56.53 -51.70
C GLN A 577 -13.63 57.93 -52.16
N ILE A 578 -12.53 58.46 -51.60
CA ILE A 578 -11.94 59.74 -52.02
C ILE A 578 -11.38 59.64 -53.44
N GLU A 579 -10.71 58.55 -53.80
CA GLU A 579 -10.21 58.31 -55.16
C GLU A 579 -11.34 58.21 -56.18
N ASN A 580 -12.43 57.49 -55.86
CA ASN A 580 -13.64 57.48 -56.69
C ASN A 580 -14.24 58.89 -56.86
N LYS A 581 -14.37 59.66 -55.77
CA LYS A 581 -14.87 61.05 -55.83
C LYS A 581 -13.93 62.01 -56.56
N MET A 582 -12.62 61.81 -56.48
CA MET A 582 -11.66 62.56 -57.30
C MET A 582 -11.79 62.19 -58.78
N LEU A 583 -12.09 60.94 -59.12
CA LEU A 583 -12.33 60.51 -60.50
C LEU A 583 -13.67 61.06 -61.05
N GLU A 584 -14.65 61.28 -60.17
CA GLU A 584 -15.91 61.99 -60.45
C GLU A 584 -15.65 63.50 -60.65
N ILE A 585 -15.01 64.17 -59.69
CA ILE A 585 -14.62 65.59 -59.79
C ILE A 585 -13.69 65.85 -60.97
N VAL A 586 -12.81 64.93 -61.36
CA VAL A 586 -11.95 65.07 -62.55
C VAL A 586 -12.77 64.99 -63.84
N LYS A 587 -13.91 64.30 -63.88
CA LYS A 587 -14.84 64.39 -65.02
C LYS A 587 -15.56 65.74 -65.03
N ASP A 588 -16.07 66.18 -63.89
CA ASP A 588 -16.75 67.49 -63.77
C ASP A 588 -15.79 68.66 -64.09
N VAL A 589 -14.52 68.55 -63.68
CA VAL A 589 -13.45 69.50 -64.03
C VAL A 589 -13.03 69.36 -65.49
N HIS A 590 -13.13 68.18 -66.10
CA HIS A 590 -12.87 68.03 -67.54
C HIS A 590 -13.99 68.68 -68.36
N SER A 591 -15.26 68.44 -68.04
CA SER A 591 -16.39 69.08 -68.74
C SER A 591 -16.47 70.57 -68.48
N THR A 592 -16.20 71.03 -67.25
CA THR A 592 -16.06 72.48 -66.99
C THR A 592 -14.78 73.07 -67.56
N MET A 593 -13.75 72.28 -67.89
CA MET A 593 -12.63 72.76 -68.73
C MET A 593 -13.02 72.81 -70.21
N GLU A 594 -13.89 71.93 -70.72
CA GLU A 594 -14.45 72.08 -72.06
C GLU A 594 -15.30 73.37 -72.12
N GLU A 595 -16.19 73.61 -71.15
CA GLU A 595 -16.96 74.86 -71.01
C GLU A 595 -16.09 76.11 -70.75
N VAL A 596 -14.98 75.99 -70.01
CA VAL A 596 -14.08 77.12 -69.71
C VAL A 596 -13.04 77.35 -70.80
N GLU A 597 -12.71 76.36 -71.64
CA GLU A 597 -12.01 76.61 -72.90
C GLU A 597 -12.95 77.37 -73.86
N GLU A 598 -14.22 76.95 -73.98
CA GLU A 598 -15.25 77.74 -74.69
C GLU A 598 -15.34 79.19 -74.15
N MET A 599 -15.45 79.40 -72.82
CA MET A 599 -15.50 80.76 -72.22
C MET A 599 -14.17 81.52 -72.16
N MET A 600 -13.00 80.87 -72.21
CA MET A 600 -11.70 81.57 -72.25
C MET A 600 -11.31 81.97 -73.67
N LEU A 601 -11.83 81.27 -74.69
CA LEU A 601 -11.94 81.83 -76.04
C LEU A 601 -12.79 83.12 -76.04
N GLU A 602 -13.78 83.27 -75.15
CA GLU A 602 -14.47 84.55 -74.90
C GLU A 602 -13.72 85.52 -73.93
N GLY A 603 -12.64 85.11 -73.24
CA GLY A 603 -12.44 85.53 -71.83
C GLY A 603 -11.16 86.26 -71.33
N TYR A 604 -9.95 86.00 -71.80
CA TYR A 604 -8.62 86.17 -71.10
C TYR A 604 -8.17 87.53 -70.39
N LYS A 605 -7.92 87.59 -69.02
CA LYS A 605 -7.33 88.71 -68.12
C LYS A 605 -6.79 88.29 -66.66
N GLY A 606 -6.08 89.11 -65.80
CA GLY A 606 -5.66 88.74 -64.34
C GLY A 606 -4.97 89.63 -63.16
N ARG A 607 -4.25 90.57 -62.42
CA ARG A 607 -4.28 91.04 -60.94
C ARG A 607 -3.31 90.51 -59.76
N TYR A 608 -2.75 91.35 -58.80
CA TYR A 608 -1.95 91.00 -57.52
C TYR A 608 -1.70 92.14 -56.40
N ARG A 609 -1.10 91.89 -55.16
CA ARG A 609 -0.47 92.85 -54.10
C ARG A 609 0.22 92.22 -52.79
N ASP A 610 0.73 92.98 -51.76
CA ASP A 610 1.62 92.59 -50.55
C ASP A 610 1.53 93.44 -49.19
N ALA A 611 2.11 93.02 -48.00
CA ALA A 611 2.16 93.74 -46.64
C ALA A 611 3.28 93.32 -45.55
N LYS A 612 3.46 94.01 -44.36
CA LYS A 612 4.58 93.88 -43.31
C LYS A 612 4.25 94.19 -41.77
N ALA A 613 5.20 94.06 -40.76
CA ALA A 613 4.99 94.08 -39.24
C ALA A 613 6.16 94.55 -38.25
N SER A 614 6.06 94.38 -36.87
CA SER A 614 6.66 95.21 -35.73
C SER A 614 7.66 94.61 -34.64
N LEU A 615 8.72 93.87 -34.96
CA LEU A 615 9.39 92.88 -34.04
C LEU A 615 10.45 93.29 -32.94
N LYS A 616 10.36 94.45 -32.26
CA LYS A 616 11.37 95.05 -31.32
C LYS A 616 11.95 94.23 -30.10
N ALA A 617 11.37 94.39 -28.89
CA ALA A 617 12.16 94.80 -27.70
C ALA A 617 12.01 94.04 -26.34
N PHE A 618 11.72 92.73 -26.32
CA PHE A 618 11.30 91.95 -25.12
C PHE A 618 12.37 91.65 -24.02
N ASN A 619 13.64 92.07 -24.15
CA ASN A 619 14.81 91.35 -23.58
C ASN A 619 15.24 91.58 -22.10
N ALA A 620 14.56 92.37 -21.25
CA ALA A 620 15.26 93.08 -20.16
C ALA A 620 15.24 92.52 -18.70
N ARG A 621 14.53 91.44 -18.35
CA ARG A 621 14.00 91.24 -16.97
C ARG A 621 14.67 90.18 -16.05
N VAL A 622 15.95 89.82 -16.24
CA VAL A 622 16.49 88.48 -15.84
C VAL A 622 17.61 88.42 -14.77
N HIS A 623 18.30 89.51 -14.37
CA HIS A 623 19.54 89.41 -13.55
C HIS A 623 19.51 90.05 -12.14
N GLN A 624 19.30 89.26 -11.08
CA GLN A 624 19.67 89.58 -9.68
C GLN A 624 19.95 88.30 -8.85
N GLY A 625 20.98 88.31 -7.98
CA GLY A 625 21.06 87.44 -6.79
C GLY A 625 22.02 86.23 -6.79
N LYS A 626 23.33 86.48 -6.64
CA LYS A 626 24.33 85.54 -6.06
C LYS A 626 25.55 86.34 -5.54
N GLU A 627 26.48 85.66 -4.85
CA GLU A 627 27.71 86.20 -4.22
C GLU A 627 28.48 87.21 -5.08
#